data_AF-A0A9E1LB25-F1
#
_entry.id   AF-A0A9E1LB25-F1
#
_cell.length_a   1.000
_cell.length_b   1.000
_cell.length_c   1.000
_cell.angle_alpha   90.00
_cell.angle_beta   90.00
_cell.angle_gamma   90.00
#
_symmetry.space_group_name_H-M   'P 1'
#
loop_
_entity.id
_entity.type
_entity.pdbx_description
1 polymer ?
#
loop_
_entity_poly.entity_id
_entity_poly.type
_entity_poly.pdbx_seq_one_letter_code
_entity_poly.pdbx_strand_id
1 'polypeptide(L)'
;VLDPNSFLNIGDGNWKLIIGVIFTILTSFVIFGGLKSIVKVTSGLVPVMVVLYFLLGMFILISNISIVPSTFALIFSEAFNFNTMVQGGFWGLVLIGIRRAVFSSESGVGLAPIYHGQSTSKKGTDEGLVGMLGPILDTILVCTITGLIIIISGAYLETDLNGIVLSLEAFRRLFFGFGDYILIIMISVFGISTLFTYSYYGVKCYGFLTTPKKGKYYNYVYIAAIIISSILTVEIVIGLIDIAFALMAIPNMISILYLSKIVIKEMKERLWV
;
A
#
# COMPACT_ATOMS: atom_id res chain seq x y z
N VAL A 1 -21.04 -1.65 5.84
CA VAL A 1 -20.76 -0.39 6.59
C VAL A 1 -21.26 0.80 5.79
N LEU A 2 -20.68 1.06 4.61
CA LEU A 2 -21.20 2.05 3.66
C LEU A 2 -21.81 1.30 2.47
N ASP A 3 -23.10 1.49 2.22
CA ASP A 3 -23.79 0.93 1.06
C ASP A 3 -24.20 2.07 0.11
N PRO A 4 -23.56 2.21 -1.05
CA PRO A 4 -23.88 3.28 -1.98
C PRO A 4 -25.30 3.14 -2.58
N ASN A 5 -25.89 1.94 -2.60
CA ASN A 5 -27.27 1.73 -3.05
C ASN A 5 -28.30 2.32 -2.09
N SER A 6 -27.94 2.56 -0.83
CA SER A 6 -28.79 3.27 0.12
C SER A 6 -29.02 4.74 -0.27
N PHE A 7 -28.09 5.34 -1.04
CA PHE A 7 -28.23 6.70 -1.57
C PHE A 7 -28.91 6.71 -2.93
N LEU A 8 -28.40 5.91 -3.88
CA LEU A 8 -28.97 5.75 -5.21
C LEU A 8 -28.91 4.28 -5.60
N ASN A 9 -30.07 3.65 -5.73
CA ASN A 9 -30.18 2.23 -6.09
C ASN A 9 -29.99 2.03 -7.60
N ILE A 10 -28.74 2.03 -8.02
CA ILE A 10 -28.32 1.80 -9.42
C ILE A 10 -27.60 0.46 -9.60
N GLY A 11 -27.37 -0.29 -8.51
CA GLY A 11 -26.74 -1.61 -8.53
C GLY A 11 -25.21 -1.57 -8.46
N ASP A 12 -24.63 -2.59 -7.83
CA ASP A 12 -23.19 -2.65 -7.51
C ASP A 12 -22.28 -2.55 -8.73
N GLY A 13 -22.67 -3.18 -9.85
CA GLY A 13 -21.91 -3.12 -11.09
C GLY A 13 -21.79 -1.70 -11.65
N ASN A 14 -22.87 -0.93 -11.58
CA ASN A 14 -22.89 0.46 -12.06
C ASN A 14 -22.09 1.37 -11.13
N TRP A 15 -22.19 1.17 -9.81
CA TRP A 15 -21.36 1.89 -8.84
C TRP A 15 -19.86 1.66 -9.06
N LYS A 16 -19.45 0.40 -9.26
CA LYS A 16 -18.06 0.05 -9.59
C LYS A 16 -17.57 0.78 -10.83
N LEU A 17 -18.37 0.79 -11.90
CA LEU A 17 -18.04 1.49 -13.14
C LEU A 17 -17.95 3.01 -12.95
N ILE A 18 -18.89 3.63 -12.25
CA ILE A 18 -18.89 5.08 -11.99
C ILE A 18 -17.64 5.47 -11.21
N ILE A 19 -17.33 4.76 -10.12
CA ILE A 19 -16.14 5.03 -9.32
C ILE A 19 -14.87 4.80 -10.16
N GLY A 20 -14.82 3.71 -10.94
CA GLY A 20 -13.74 3.45 -11.88
C GLY A 20 -13.50 4.60 -12.85
N VAL A 21 -14.57 5.11 -13.48
CA VAL A 21 -14.51 6.26 -14.40
C VAL A 21 -14.04 7.52 -13.68
N ILE A 22 -14.53 7.81 -12.47
CA ILE A 22 -14.10 8.97 -11.67
C ILE A 22 -12.59 8.87 -11.41
N PHE A 23 -12.11 7.72 -10.93
CA PHE A 23 -10.69 7.50 -10.65
C PHE A 23 -9.85 7.61 -11.92
N THR A 24 -10.33 7.08 -13.05
CA THR A 24 -9.67 7.22 -14.34
C THR A 24 -9.56 8.68 -14.77
N ILE A 25 -10.62 9.47 -14.66
CA ILE A 25 -10.60 10.90 -15.00
C ILE A 25 -9.60 11.65 -14.12
N LEU A 26 -9.72 11.51 -12.79
CA LEU A 26 -8.81 12.16 -11.84
C LEU A 26 -7.35 11.78 -12.09
N THR A 27 -7.11 10.49 -12.35
CA THR A 27 -5.76 9.99 -12.64
C THR A 27 -5.22 10.54 -13.94
N SER A 28 -6.03 10.56 -15.00
CA SER A 28 -5.63 11.05 -16.32
C SER A 28 -5.13 12.50 -16.29
N PHE A 29 -5.80 13.38 -15.54
CA PHE A 29 -5.40 14.79 -15.38
C PHE A 29 -3.98 14.94 -14.82
N VAL A 30 -3.57 14.04 -13.93
CA VAL A 30 -2.27 14.13 -13.26
C VAL A 30 -1.19 13.43 -14.10
N ILE A 31 -1.42 12.19 -14.53
CA ILE A 31 -0.37 11.34 -15.10
C ILE A 31 0.09 11.80 -16.49
N PHE A 32 -0.77 12.43 -17.29
CA PHE A 32 -0.38 12.96 -18.60
C PHE A 32 0.54 14.19 -18.50
N GLY A 33 0.51 14.90 -17.37
CA GLY A 33 1.47 15.95 -17.04
C GLY A 33 2.89 15.44 -16.72
N GLY A 34 3.06 14.11 -16.62
CA GLY A 34 4.35 13.46 -16.35
C GLY A 34 4.85 13.65 -14.91
N LEU A 35 6.12 13.33 -14.68
CA LEU A 35 6.71 13.25 -13.32
C LEU A 35 6.55 14.55 -12.52
N LYS A 36 6.72 15.73 -13.15
CA LYS A 36 6.56 17.02 -12.45
C LYS A 36 5.14 17.22 -11.91
N SER A 37 4.13 16.82 -12.68
CA SER A 37 2.72 16.88 -12.26
C SER A 37 2.45 15.90 -11.12
N ILE A 38 2.91 14.66 -11.28
CA ILE A 38 2.78 13.60 -10.27
C ILE A 38 3.39 14.07 -8.94
N VAL A 39 4.66 14.49 -8.93
CA VAL A 39 5.36 14.97 -7.72
C VAL A 39 4.64 16.17 -7.10
N LYS A 40 4.16 17.12 -7.91
CA LYS A 40 3.45 18.31 -7.39
C LYS A 40 2.16 17.94 -6.65
N VAL A 41 1.41 16.98 -7.18
CA VAL A 41 0.15 16.56 -6.55
C VAL A 41 0.42 15.67 -5.34
N THR A 42 1.29 14.67 -5.47
CA THR A 42 1.58 13.73 -4.37
C THR A 42 2.25 14.40 -3.19
N SER A 43 3.15 15.37 -3.41
CA SER A 43 3.84 16.07 -2.32
C SER A 43 2.93 16.94 -1.45
N GLY A 44 1.77 17.37 -1.96
CA GLY A 44 0.76 18.05 -1.16
C GLY A 44 -0.26 17.08 -0.55
N LEU A 45 -0.73 16.13 -1.34
CA LEU A 45 -1.85 15.27 -1.00
C LEU A 45 -1.48 14.14 -0.03
N VAL A 46 -0.33 13.49 -0.23
CA VAL A 46 0.10 12.33 0.60
C VAL A 46 0.41 12.75 2.04
N PRO A 47 1.19 13.81 2.32
CA PRO A 47 1.48 14.18 3.71
C PRO A 47 0.22 14.55 4.51
N VAL A 48 -0.74 15.24 3.90
CA VAL A 48 -2.01 15.60 4.55
C VAL A 48 -2.78 14.33 4.93
N MET A 49 -2.88 13.37 4.01
CA MET A 49 -3.57 12.10 4.26
C MET A 49 -2.89 11.30 5.38
N VAL A 50 -1.56 11.19 5.35
CA VAL A 50 -0.77 10.47 6.36
C VAL A 50 -0.94 11.12 7.74
N VAL A 51 -0.83 12.45 7.84
CA VAL A 51 -1.02 13.16 9.11
C VAL A 51 -2.43 12.96 9.65
N LEU A 52 -3.46 13.09 8.81
CA LEU A 52 -4.85 12.81 9.23
C LEU A 52 -5.00 11.37 9.72
N TYR A 53 -4.34 10.41 9.06
CA TYR A 53 -4.37 9.01 9.46
C TYR A 53 -3.74 8.79 10.82
N PHE A 54 -2.56 9.34 11.02
CA PHE A 54 -1.87 9.27 12.31
C PHE A 54 -2.67 9.92 13.42
N LEU A 55 -3.24 11.11 13.20
CA LEU A 55 -4.02 11.80 14.22
C LEU A 55 -5.27 10.99 14.60
N LEU A 56 -6.01 10.48 13.61
CA LEU A 56 -7.20 9.68 13.83
C LEU A 56 -6.86 8.37 14.55
N GLY A 57 -5.84 7.65 14.06
CA GLY A 57 -5.42 6.38 14.63
C GLY A 57 -4.86 6.54 16.04
N MET A 58 -4.01 7.52 16.27
CA MET A 58 -3.49 7.82 17.62
C MET A 58 -4.59 8.23 18.58
N PHE A 59 -5.56 9.04 18.13
CA PHE A 59 -6.71 9.39 18.95
C PHE A 59 -7.48 8.13 19.40
N ILE A 60 -7.74 7.20 18.47
CA ILE A 60 -8.43 5.94 18.79
C ILE A 60 -7.61 5.10 19.78
N LEU A 61 -6.30 4.97 19.56
CA LEU A 61 -5.42 4.18 20.44
C LEU A 61 -5.30 4.80 21.83
N ILE A 62 -5.19 6.13 21.94
CA ILE A 62 -5.15 6.83 23.24
C ILE A 62 -6.49 6.69 23.97
N SER A 63 -7.61 6.78 23.25
CA SER A 63 -8.94 6.58 23.84
C SER A 63 -9.15 5.15 24.35
N ASN A 64 -8.37 4.18 23.87
CA ASN A 64 -8.43 2.77 24.24
C ASN A 64 -7.10 2.27 24.86
N ILE A 65 -6.33 3.17 25.48
CA ILE A 65 -4.94 2.91 25.90
C ILE A 65 -4.79 1.72 26.87
N SER A 66 -5.82 1.45 27.68
CA SER A 66 -5.83 0.33 28.63
C SER A 66 -5.78 -1.04 27.94
N ILE A 67 -6.33 -1.14 26.74
CA ILE A 67 -6.45 -2.39 25.97
C ILE A 67 -5.23 -2.58 25.05
N VAL A 68 -4.56 -1.50 24.65
CA VAL A 68 -3.41 -1.55 23.72
C VAL A 68 -2.33 -2.56 24.15
N PRO A 69 -1.87 -2.61 25.42
CA PRO A 69 -0.86 -3.59 25.84
C PRO A 69 -1.32 -5.04 25.73
N SER A 70 -2.58 -5.34 26.08
CA SER A 70 -3.12 -6.70 25.97
C SER A 70 -3.33 -7.09 24.52
N THR A 71 -3.68 -6.14 23.64
CA THR A 71 -3.73 -6.35 22.18
C THR A 71 -2.35 -6.70 21.62
N PHE A 72 -1.28 -6.00 22.03
CA PHE A 72 0.08 -6.39 21.64
C PHE A 72 0.43 -7.79 22.13
N ALA A 73 0.15 -8.09 23.39
CA ALA A 73 0.39 -9.42 23.94
C ALA A 73 -0.34 -10.51 23.14
N LEU A 74 -1.59 -10.25 22.73
CA LEU A 74 -2.39 -11.13 21.90
C LEU A 74 -1.75 -11.37 20.53
N ILE A 75 -1.27 -10.32 19.85
CA ILE A 75 -0.57 -10.44 18.56
C ILE A 75 0.63 -11.38 18.69
N PHE A 76 1.46 -11.18 19.72
CA PHE A 76 2.62 -12.04 19.94
C PHE A 76 2.24 -13.46 20.34
N SER A 77 1.26 -13.65 21.22
CA SER A 77 0.84 -14.99 21.65
C SER A 77 0.24 -15.80 20.50
N GLU A 78 -0.56 -15.17 19.63
CA GLU A 78 -1.14 -15.83 18.46
C GLU A 78 -0.11 -16.08 17.36
N ALA A 79 0.81 -15.13 17.13
CA ALA A 79 1.88 -15.31 16.14
C ALA A 79 2.81 -16.48 16.48
N PHE A 80 3.05 -16.74 17.77
CA PHE A 80 3.92 -17.82 18.25
C PHE A 80 3.15 -18.97 18.90
N ASN A 81 1.87 -19.16 18.57
CA ASN A 81 1.08 -20.22 19.15
C ASN A 81 1.56 -21.61 18.70
N PHE A 82 2.18 -22.37 19.61
CA PHE A 82 2.78 -23.67 19.31
C PHE A 82 1.73 -24.74 18.96
N ASN A 83 0.48 -24.61 19.41
CA ASN A 83 -0.57 -25.59 19.10
C ASN A 83 -0.96 -25.58 17.62
N THR A 84 -1.05 -24.39 17.00
CA THR A 84 -1.28 -24.23 15.55
C THR A 84 -0.01 -24.50 14.73
N MET A 85 1.17 -24.41 15.35
CA MET A 85 2.47 -24.70 14.73
C MET A 85 2.69 -26.18 14.44
N VAL A 86 2.29 -27.07 15.36
CA VAL A 86 2.41 -28.53 15.16
C VAL A 86 1.42 -29.05 14.10
N GLN A 87 0.29 -28.36 13.90
CA GLN A 87 -0.75 -28.72 12.93
C GLN A 87 -0.50 -28.16 11.51
N GLY A 88 0.65 -27.51 11.26
CA GLY A 88 1.00 -26.93 9.95
C GLY A 88 0.39 -25.55 9.66
N GLY A 89 -0.46 -25.03 10.53
CA GLY A 89 -1.11 -23.71 10.39
C GLY A 89 -0.15 -22.53 10.52
N PHE A 90 0.93 -22.68 11.30
CA PHE A 90 1.94 -21.63 11.50
C PHE A 90 2.60 -21.18 10.21
N TRP A 91 3.04 -22.12 9.36
CA TRP A 91 3.63 -21.77 8.07
C TRP A 91 2.63 -21.07 7.14
N GLY A 92 1.35 -21.43 7.22
CA GLY A 92 0.29 -20.71 6.52
C GLY A 92 0.16 -19.26 6.98
N LEU A 93 0.14 -19.02 8.30
CA LEU A 93 0.06 -17.69 8.89
C LEU A 93 1.28 -16.83 8.54
N VAL A 94 2.48 -17.40 8.65
CA VAL A 94 3.74 -16.73 8.27
C VAL A 94 3.73 -16.37 6.79
N LEU A 95 3.33 -17.28 5.90
CA LEU A 95 3.26 -17.01 4.46
C LEU A 95 2.25 -15.89 4.13
N ILE A 96 1.07 -15.90 4.76
CA ILE A 96 0.07 -14.84 4.59
C ILE A 96 0.63 -13.50 5.09
N GLY A 97 1.27 -13.49 6.26
CA GLY A 97 1.91 -12.30 6.83
C GLY A 97 2.98 -11.73 5.92
N ILE A 98 3.89 -12.57 5.42
CA ILE A 98 4.95 -12.14 4.49
C ILE A 98 4.35 -11.60 3.18
N ARG A 99 3.36 -12.28 2.59
CA ARG A 99 2.70 -11.81 1.36
C ARG A 99 2.09 -10.42 1.55
N ARG A 100 1.38 -10.20 2.66
CA ARG A 100 0.78 -8.90 2.97
C ARG A 100 1.82 -7.83 3.28
N ALA A 101 2.90 -8.16 3.98
CA ALA A 101 3.99 -7.23 4.27
C ALA A 101 4.76 -6.80 3.02
N VAL A 102 5.01 -7.74 2.09
CA VAL A 102 5.61 -7.43 0.78
C VAL A 102 4.67 -6.59 -0.06
N PHE A 103 3.35 -6.85 -0.01
CA PHE A 103 2.36 -6.03 -0.72
C PHE A 103 2.34 -4.58 -0.23
N SER A 104 2.43 -4.35 1.09
CA SER A 104 2.43 -3.00 1.67
C SER A 104 3.74 -2.26 1.40
N SER A 105 4.86 -2.88 1.74
CA SER A 105 6.18 -2.23 1.69
C SER A 105 6.87 -2.25 0.32
N GLU A 106 6.38 -3.08 -0.61
CA GLU A 106 7.03 -3.39 -1.90
C GLU A 106 8.50 -3.86 -1.75
N SER A 107 8.87 -4.34 -0.56
CA SER A 107 10.24 -4.73 -0.23
C SER A 107 10.71 -5.89 -1.11
N GLY A 108 11.86 -5.71 -1.73
CA GLY A 108 12.46 -6.72 -2.61
C GLY A 108 11.87 -6.80 -4.02
N VAL A 109 10.79 -6.07 -4.32
CA VAL A 109 10.17 -6.05 -5.66
C VAL A 109 10.94 -5.17 -6.65
N GLY A 110 11.64 -4.14 -6.15
CA GLY A 110 12.50 -3.28 -6.98
C GLY A 110 11.81 -2.07 -7.60
N LEU A 111 10.59 -1.73 -7.15
CA LEU A 111 9.83 -0.58 -7.64
C LEU A 111 10.32 0.76 -7.06
N ALA A 112 10.42 0.87 -5.74
CA ALA A 112 10.84 2.10 -5.07
C ALA A 112 12.15 2.72 -5.62
N PRO A 113 13.21 1.93 -5.94
CA PRO A 113 14.43 2.47 -6.55
C PRO A 113 14.22 3.19 -7.89
N ILE A 114 13.18 2.87 -8.67
CA ILE A 114 12.86 3.56 -9.93
C ILE A 114 12.48 5.03 -9.67
N TYR A 115 11.82 5.30 -8.54
CA TYR A 115 11.46 6.65 -8.13
C TYR A 115 12.67 7.38 -7.53
N HIS A 116 13.31 6.75 -6.54
CA HIS A 116 14.48 7.28 -5.84
C HIS A 116 15.66 7.57 -6.78
N GLY A 117 15.80 6.78 -7.85
CA GLY A 117 16.80 7.03 -8.91
C GLY A 117 16.56 8.31 -9.73
N GLN A 118 15.47 9.05 -9.52
CA GLN A 118 15.29 10.40 -10.07
C GLN A 118 15.53 11.52 -9.06
N SER A 119 15.91 11.19 -7.82
CA SER A 119 16.27 12.19 -6.84
C SER A 119 17.43 13.06 -7.34
N THR A 120 17.51 14.28 -6.83
CA THR A 120 18.66 15.16 -7.07
C THR A 120 19.85 14.83 -6.16
N SER A 121 19.77 13.73 -5.41
CA SER A 121 20.83 13.29 -4.50
C SER A 121 22.08 12.89 -5.30
N LYS A 122 23.25 13.29 -4.80
CA LYS A 122 24.53 13.02 -5.48
C LYS A 122 25.01 11.59 -5.28
N LYS A 123 24.53 10.90 -4.25
CA LYS A 123 24.98 9.59 -3.82
C LYS A 123 23.78 8.69 -3.57
N GLY A 124 23.80 7.50 -4.16
CA GLY A 124 22.68 6.56 -4.08
C GLY A 124 22.43 6.04 -2.66
N THR A 125 23.46 5.98 -1.81
CA THR A 125 23.32 5.57 -0.40
C THR A 125 22.56 6.57 0.46
N ASP A 126 22.69 7.88 0.18
CA ASP A 126 21.93 8.92 0.90
C ASP A 126 20.44 8.81 0.55
N GLU A 127 20.14 8.62 -0.74
CA GLU A 127 18.76 8.39 -1.17
C GLU A 127 18.23 7.02 -0.69
N GLY A 128 19.10 6.03 -0.58
CA GLY A 128 18.77 4.72 -0.01
C GLY A 128 18.27 4.83 1.43
N LEU A 129 18.90 5.67 2.27
CA LEU A 129 18.43 5.93 3.63
C LEU A 129 17.04 6.59 3.64
N VAL A 130 16.78 7.52 2.72
CA VAL A 130 15.44 8.13 2.56
C VAL A 130 14.43 7.06 2.13
N GLY A 131 14.79 6.18 1.18
CA GLY A 131 13.93 5.09 0.73
C GLY A 131 13.60 4.09 1.84
N MET A 132 14.51 3.85 2.78
CA MET A 132 14.25 3.00 3.95
C MET A 132 13.17 3.56 4.89
N LEU A 133 12.89 4.87 4.86
CA LEU A 133 11.80 5.45 5.64
C LEU A 133 10.42 5.00 5.15
N GLY A 134 10.28 4.63 3.88
CA GLY A 134 9.02 4.17 3.30
C GLY A 134 8.39 3.01 4.09
N PRO A 135 9.06 1.84 4.18
CA PRO A 135 8.57 0.70 4.95
C PRO A 135 8.34 1.00 6.45
N ILE A 136 9.13 1.90 7.04
CA ILE A 136 8.95 2.31 8.45
C ILE A 136 7.62 3.06 8.62
N LEU A 137 7.36 4.06 7.77
CA LEU A 137 6.14 4.85 7.86
C LEU A 137 4.91 4.02 7.48
N ASP A 138 4.99 3.23 6.41
CA ASP A 138 3.88 2.44 5.91
C ASP A 138 3.59 1.21 6.79
N THR A 139 4.53 0.26 6.86
CA THR A 139 4.26 -1.03 7.50
C THR A 139 4.41 -0.98 9.02
N ILE A 140 5.48 -0.37 9.54
CA ILE A 140 5.73 -0.38 10.98
C ILE A 140 4.77 0.54 11.71
N LEU A 141 4.45 1.71 11.16
CA LEU A 141 3.58 2.67 11.81
C LEU A 141 2.12 2.54 11.34
N VAL A 142 1.82 2.84 10.07
CA VAL A 142 0.42 2.91 9.59
C VAL A 142 -0.28 1.55 9.65
N CYS A 143 0.34 0.47 9.15
CA CYS A 143 -0.29 -0.86 9.21
C CYS A 143 -0.42 -1.39 10.64
N THR A 144 0.56 -1.14 11.52
CA THR A 144 0.44 -1.52 12.94
C THR A 144 -0.72 -0.80 13.62
N ILE A 145 -0.86 0.51 13.41
CA ILE A 145 -2.01 1.28 13.93
C ILE A 145 -3.31 0.68 13.41
N THR A 146 -3.39 0.38 12.11
CA THR A 146 -4.57 -0.27 11.50
C THR A 146 -4.89 -1.60 12.19
N GLY A 147 -3.89 -2.46 12.34
CA GLY A 147 -4.04 -3.79 12.94
C GLY A 147 -4.50 -3.73 14.38
N LEU A 148 -3.94 -2.82 15.18
CA LEU A 148 -4.38 -2.59 16.57
C LEU A 148 -5.83 -2.14 16.62
N ILE A 149 -6.23 -1.18 15.77
CA ILE A 149 -7.61 -0.69 15.70
C ILE A 149 -8.58 -1.82 15.33
N ILE A 150 -8.22 -2.67 14.36
CA ILE A 150 -9.02 -3.83 13.96
C ILE A 150 -9.21 -4.79 15.15
N ILE A 151 -8.15 -5.11 15.88
CA ILE A 151 -8.23 -6.05 17.00
C ILE A 151 -9.01 -5.46 18.18
N ILE A 152 -8.71 -4.21 18.56
CA ILE A 152 -9.40 -3.50 19.66
C ILE A 152 -10.91 -3.38 19.37
N SER A 153 -11.28 -3.14 18.12
CA SER A 153 -12.70 -3.00 17.74
C SER A 153 -13.49 -4.32 17.77
N GLY A 154 -12.79 -5.46 17.80
CA GLY A 154 -13.38 -6.78 17.67
C GLY A 154 -14.00 -7.07 16.29
N ALA A 155 -13.84 -6.18 15.30
CA ALA A 155 -14.45 -6.35 13.97
C ALA A 155 -13.95 -7.62 13.26
N TYR A 156 -12.74 -8.09 13.58
CA TYR A 156 -12.17 -9.31 13.00
C TYR A 156 -12.88 -10.61 13.44
N LEU A 157 -13.76 -10.54 14.46
CA LEU A 157 -14.56 -11.67 14.92
C LEU A 157 -15.77 -11.94 14.02
N GLU A 158 -16.11 -11.00 13.13
CA GLU A 158 -17.24 -11.13 12.22
C GLU A 158 -16.79 -11.76 10.91
N THR A 159 -17.33 -12.94 10.60
CA THR A 159 -16.91 -13.76 9.44
C THR A 159 -17.22 -13.12 8.10
N ASP A 160 -18.20 -12.21 8.05
CA ASP A 160 -18.69 -11.61 6.81
C ASP A 160 -17.91 -10.35 6.41
N LEU A 161 -17.02 -9.86 7.29
CA LEU A 161 -16.22 -8.67 7.05
C LEU A 161 -14.85 -9.03 6.47
N ASN A 162 -14.57 -8.53 5.26
CA ASN A 162 -13.30 -8.76 4.58
C ASN A 162 -12.71 -7.48 3.98
N GLY A 163 -11.38 -7.47 3.86
CA GLY A 163 -10.63 -6.38 3.20
C GLY A 163 -10.92 -5.01 3.81
N ILE A 164 -11.22 -4.02 2.97
CA ILE A 164 -11.46 -2.64 3.41
C ILE A 164 -12.71 -2.50 4.29
N VAL A 165 -13.71 -3.37 4.12
CA VAL A 165 -14.96 -3.32 4.89
C VAL A 165 -14.69 -3.60 6.37
N LEU A 166 -13.75 -4.50 6.66
CA LEU A 166 -13.28 -4.79 8.02
C LEU A 166 -12.67 -3.54 8.68
N SER A 167 -11.79 -2.83 7.97
CA SER A 167 -11.18 -1.60 8.48
C SER A 167 -12.20 -0.49 8.68
N LEU A 168 -13.14 -0.31 7.74
CA LEU A 168 -14.22 0.67 7.87
C LEU A 168 -15.07 0.41 9.11
N GLU A 169 -15.44 -0.86 9.36
CA GLU A 169 -16.23 -1.22 10.53
C GLU A 169 -15.46 -0.97 11.83
N ALA A 170 -14.18 -1.31 11.88
CA ALA A 170 -13.33 -1.07 13.04
C ALA A 170 -13.25 0.43 13.39
N PHE A 171 -13.05 1.28 12.39
CA PHE A 171 -13.01 2.73 12.57
C PHE A 171 -14.38 3.31 12.93
N ARG A 172 -15.47 2.80 12.35
CA ARG A 172 -16.84 3.20 12.72
C ARG A 172 -17.12 2.94 14.20
N ARG A 173 -16.76 1.76 14.70
CA ARG A 173 -16.96 1.36 16.11
C ARG A 173 -16.18 2.24 17.08
N LEU A 174 -14.92 2.55 16.75
CA LEU A 174 -14.00 3.19 17.68
C LEU A 174 -13.91 4.71 17.53
N PHE A 175 -14.56 5.30 16.52
CA PHE A 175 -14.56 6.75 16.29
C PHE A 175 -15.96 7.30 16.06
N PHE A 176 -16.73 7.40 17.15
CA PHE A 176 -18.02 8.11 17.24
C PHE A 176 -19.06 7.74 16.16
N GLY A 177 -18.94 6.58 15.50
CA GLY A 177 -19.82 6.19 14.40
C GLY A 177 -19.54 6.88 13.05
N PHE A 178 -18.53 7.75 12.95
CA PHE A 178 -18.19 8.48 11.72
C PHE A 178 -16.80 8.15 11.16
N GLY A 179 -16.04 7.26 11.82
CA GLY A 179 -14.68 6.91 11.43
C GLY A 179 -14.56 6.27 10.05
N ASP A 180 -15.57 5.54 9.61
CA ASP A 180 -15.68 4.95 8.27
C ASP A 180 -15.72 6.00 7.15
N TYR A 181 -16.48 7.09 7.32
CA TYR A 181 -16.54 8.18 6.35
C TYR A 181 -15.20 8.93 6.22
N ILE A 182 -14.49 9.11 7.34
CA ILE A 182 -13.17 9.75 7.32
C ILE A 182 -12.18 8.81 6.64
N LEU A 183 -12.20 7.52 7.01
CA LEU A 183 -11.29 6.51 6.46
C LEU A 183 -11.49 6.31 4.95
N ILE A 184 -12.72 6.28 4.44
CA ILE A 184 -12.97 6.08 2.99
C ILE A 184 -12.40 7.24 2.16
N ILE A 185 -12.48 8.49 2.66
CA ILE A 185 -11.88 9.65 1.99
C ILE A 185 -10.36 9.46 1.93
N MET A 186 -9.75 9.09 3.05
CA MET A 186 -8.31 8.92 3.12
C MET A 186 -7.80 7.77 2.26
N ILE A 187 -8.49 6.63 2.24
CA ILE A 187 -8.10 5.49 1.39
C ILE A 187 -8.32 5.81 -0.08
N SER A 188 -9.33 6.60 -0.43
CA SER A 188 -9.52 7.06 -1.82
C SER A 188 -8.32 7.91 -2.27
N VAL A 189 -7.89 8.83 -1.42
CA VAL A 189 -6.70 9.67 -1.62
C VAL A 189 -5.43 8.82 -1.72
N PHE A 190 -5.28 7.82 -0.84
CA PHE A 190 -4.19 6.85 -0.87
C PHE A 190 -4.15 6.09 -2.20
N GLY A 191 -5.27 5.46 -2.58
CA GLY A 191 -5.37 4.66 -3.80
C GLY A 191 -5.05 5.48 -5.04
N ILE A 192 -5.55 6.72 -5.13
CA ILE A 192 -5.24 7.65 -6.22
C ILE A 192 -3.73 7.96 -6.25
N SER A 193 -3.11 8.22 -5.10
CA SER A 193 -1.67 8.50 -5.05
C SER A 193 -0.83 7.31 -5.54
N THR A 194 -1.24 6.08 -5.20
CA THR A 194 -0.60 4.85 -5.68
C THR A 194 -0.77 4.69 -7.20
N LEU A 195 -1.93 5.04 -7.76
CA LEU A 195 -2.16 5.04 -9.22
C LEU A 195 -1.16 5.95 -9.95
N PHE A 196 -0.82 7.11 -9.36
CA PHE A 196 0.15 8.02 -9.97
C PHE A 196 1.56 7.42 -10.01
N THR A 197 1.97 6.80 -8.91
CA THR A 197 3.29 6.17 -8.80
C THR A 197 3.43 4.98 -9.74
N TYR A 198 2.40 4.12 -9.82
CA TYR A 198 2.42 2.95 -10.72
C TYR A 198 2.36 3.33 -12.21
N SER A 199 1.63 4.38 -12.57
CA SER A 199 1.71 4.97 -13.91
C SER A 199 3.15 5.34 -14.26
N TYR A 200 3.86 5.98 -13.34
CA TYR A 200 5.25 6.38 -13.55
C TYR A 200 6.21 5.18 -13.65
N TYR A 201 6.07 4.17 -12.78
CA TYR A 201 6.84 2.92 -12.86
C TYR A 201 6.67 2.25 -14.21
N GLY A 202 5.43 2.11 -14.68
CA GLY A 202 5.14 1.50 -15.98
C GLY A 202 5.70 2.29 -17.16
N VAL A 203 5.67 3.63 -17.12
CA VAL A 203 6.30 4.48 -18.15
C VAL A 203 7.81 4.23 -18.23
N LYS A 204 8.50 4.06 -17.09
CA LYS A 204 9.94 3.77 -17.06
C LYS A 204 10.25 2.35 -17.55
N CYS A 205 9.52 1.34 -17.08
CA CYS A 205 9.70 -0.05 -17.52
C CYS A 205 9.40 -0.22 -19.01
N TYR A 206 8.29 0.34 -19.50
CA TYR A 206 7.94 0.29 -20.92
C TYR A 206 8.93 1.07 -21.79
N GLY A 207 9.43 2.21 -21.30
CA GLY A 207 10.47 2.99 -21.95
C GLY A 207 11.81 2.25 -22.05
N PHE A 208 12.16 1.44 -21.04
CA PHE A 208 13.34 0.57 -21.05
C PHE A 208 13.22 -0.56 -22.08
N LEU A 209 12.05 -1.22 -22.17
CA LEU A 209 11.81 -2.32 -23.12
C LEU A 209 11.70 -1.85 -24.57
N THR A 210 11.30 -0.59 -24.81
CA THR A 210 11.06 -0.06 -26.16
C THR A 210 12.02 1.07 -26.49
N THR A 211 11.67 2.30 -26.12
CA THR A 211 12.48 3.50 -26.27
C THR A 211 11.96 4.53 -25.26
N PRO A 212 12.83 5.35 -24.64
CA PRO A 212 12.40 6.35 -23.66
C PRO A 212 11.29 7.29 -24.16
N LYS A 213 11.28 7.63 -25.45
CA LYS A 213 10.23 8.45 -26.07
C LYS A 213 8.85 7.76 -26.10
N LYS A 214 8.84 6.43 -26.28
CA LYS A 214 7.61 5.62 -26.34
C LYS A 214 7.04 5.30 -24.97
N GLY A 215 7.82 5.46 -23.89
CA GLY A 215 7.38 5.22 -22.50
C GLY A 215 6.03 5.86 -22.16
N LYS A 216 5.78 7.08 -22.64
CA LYS A 216 4.52 7.82 -22.38
C LYS A 216 3.27 7.11 -22.89
N TYR A 217 3.38 6.26 -23.91
CA TYR A 217 2.23 5.54 -24.45
C TYR A 217 1.67 4.48 -23.48
N TYR A 218 2.46 4.05 -22.49
CA TYR A 218 2.01 3.17 -21.42
C TYR A 218 0.77 3.73 -20.70
N ASN A 219 0.71 5.04 -20.49
CA ASN A 219 -0.36 5.67 -19.70
C ASN A 219 -1.75 5.54 -20.36
N TYR A 220 -1.84 5.40 -21.68
CA TYR A 220 -3.12 5.15 -22.35
C TYR A 220 -3.67 3.76 -21.99
N VAL A 221 -2.81 2.75 -22.00
CA VAL A 221 -3.17 1.39 -21.59
C VAL A 221 -3.46 1.34 -20.09
N TYR A 222 -2.68 2.06 -19.29
CA TYR A 222 -2.85 2.14 -17.84
C TYR A 222 -4.23 2.70 -17.44
N ILE A 223 -4.68 3.79 -18.09
CA ILE A 223 -6.00 4.39 -17.86
C ILE A 223 -7.13 3.41 -18.19
N ALA A 224 -7.02 2.68 -19.29
CA ALA A 224 -8.00 1.64 -19.65
C ALA A 224 -8.02 0.51 -18.60
N ALA A 225 -6.85 0.12 -18.09
CA ALA A 225 -6.73 -0.91 -17.06
C ALA A 225 -7.36 -0.50 -15.71
N ILE A 226 -7.43 0.79 -15.38
CA ILE A 226 -8.12 1.26 -14.16
C ILE A 226 -9.63 0.93 -14.23
N ILE A 227 -10.27 1.20 -15.37
CA ILE A 227 -11.71 0.91 -15.55
C ILE A 227 -11.95 -0.60 -15.47
N ILE A 228 -11.12 -1.40 -16.17
CA ILE A 228 -11.24 -2.86 -16.13
C ILE A 228 -11.02 -3.37 -14.71
N SER A 229 -10.03 -2.85 -13.99
CA SER A 229 -9.76 -3.25 -12.59
C SER A 229 -10.91 -2.93 -11.64
N SER A 230 -11.71 -1.88 -11.91
CA SER A 230 -12.84 -1.51 -11.06
C SER A 230 -13.97 -2.55 -11.03
N ILE A 231 -14.10 -3.37 -12.08
CA ILE A 231 -15.13 -4.41 -12.19
C ILE A 231 -14.63 -5.81 -11.81
N LEU A 232 -13.32 -6.01 -11.70
CA LEU A 232 -12.74 -7.29 -11.29
C LEU A 232 -12.97 -7.53 -9.79
N THR A 233 -12.99 -8.81 -9.40
CA THR A 233 -13.07 -9.17 -7.98
C THR A 233 -11.71 -8.98 -7.29
N VAL A 234 -11.74 -8.75 -5.99
CA VAL A 234 -10.54 -8.50 -5.18
C VAL A 234 -9.60 -9.71 -5.22
N GLU A 235 -10.13 -10.93 -5.25
CA GLU A 235 -9.33 -12.16 -5.31
C GLU A 235 -8.54 -12.27 -6.61
N ILE A 236 -9.16 -11.95 -7.75
CA ILE A 236 -8.52 -11.98 -9.06
C ILE A 236 -7.38 -10.96 -9.10
N VAL A 237 -7.63 -9.74 -8.60
CA VAL A 237 -6.63 -8.67 -8.58
C VAL A 237 -5.45 -9.05 -7.70
N ILE A 238 -5.69 -9.58 -6.49
CA ILE A 238 -4.62 -10.03 -5.58
C ILE A 238 -3.81 -11.15 -6.24
N GLY A 239 -4.45 -12.14 -6.86
CA GLY A 239 -3.74 -13.24 -7.52
C GLY A 239 -2.83 -12.76 -8.66
N LEU A 240 -3.29 -11.79 -9.46
CA LEU A 240 -2.48 -11.21 -10.54
C LEU A 240 -1.26 -10.44 -10.01
N ILE A 241 -1.45 -9.67 -8.93
CA ILE A 241 -0.37 -8.91 -8.30
C ILE A 241 0.65 -9.87 -7.66
N ASP A 242 0.22 -10.91 -6.95
CA ASP A 242 1.13 -11.87 -6.30
C ASP A 242 2.08 -12.52 -7.33
N ILE A 243 1.55 -12.90 -8.50
CA ILE A 243 2.35 -13.46 -9.60
C ILE A 243 3.30 -12.41 -10.17
N ALA A 244 2.82 -11.19 -10.42
CA ALA A 244 3.65 -10.11 -10.95
C ALA A 244 4.80 -9.74 -10.00
N PHE A 245 4.50 -9.62 -8.70
CA PHE A 245 5.49 -9.31 -7.66
C PHE A 245 6.51 -10.43 -7.52
N ALA A 246 6.10 -11.69 -7.58
CA ALA A 246 7.03 -12.82 -7.59
C ALA A 246 8.00 -12.75 -8.79
N LEU A 247 7.48 -12.51 -9.99
CA LEU A 247 8.29 -12.38 -11.22
C LEU A 247 9.26 -11.19 -11.18
N MET A 248 8.89 -10.10 -10.51
CA MET A 248 9.74 -8.91 -10.36
C MET A 248 10.78 -9.07 -9.24
N ALA A 249 10.39 -9.68 -8.13
CA ALA A 249 11.25 -9.85 -6.96
C ALA A 249 12.43 -10.77 -7.25
N ILE A 250 12.24 -11.86 -8.00
CA ILE A 250 13.31 -12.82 -8.32
C ILE A 250 14.54 -12.14 -8.99
N PRO A 251 14.42 -11.48 -10.15
CA PRO A 251 15.56 -10.84 -10.80
C PRO A 251 16.10 -9.66 -9.98
N ASN A 252 15.25 -8.92 -9.28
CA ASN A 252 15.68 -7.79 -8.46
C ASN A 252 16.54 -8.26 -7.27
N MET A 253 16.10 -9.30 -6.55
CA MET A 253 16.85 -9.85 -5.42
C MET A 253 18.19 -10.43 -5.83
N ILE A 254 18.25 -11.14 -6.97
CA ILE A 254 19.52 -11.62 -7.55
C ILE A 254 20.47 -10.43 -7.81
N SER A 255 19.95 -9.36 -8.41
CA SER A 255 20.73 -8.15 -8.72
C SER A 255 21.26 -7.48 -7.46
N ILE A 256 20.43 -7.33 -6.42
CA ILE A 256 20.83 -6.74 -5.14
C ILE A 256 21.92 -7.58 -4.46
N LEU A 257 21.78 -8.91 -4.43
CA LEU A 257 22.78 -9.79 -3.83
C LEU A 257 24.13 -9.68 -4.55
N TYR A 258 24.11 -9.63 -5.88
CA TYR A 258 25.33 -9.47 -6.68
C TYR A 258 26.00 -8.10 -6.46
N LEU A 259 25.20 -7.02 -6.44
CA LEU A 259 25.69 -5.64 -6.30
C LEU A 259 25.92 -5.21 -4.84
N SER A 260 25.55 -6.03 -3.86
CA SER A 260 25.66 -5.75 -2.41
C SER A 260 27.05 -5.27 -2.00
N LYS A 261 28.10 -5.82 -2.60
CA LYS A 261 29.51 -5.44 -2.32
C LYS A 261 29.79 -3.96 -2.59
N ILE A 262 29.14 -3.37 -3.59
CA ILE A 262 29.33 -1.95 -3.95
C ILE A 262 28.73 -1.07 -2.86
N VAL A 263 27.50 -1.37 -2.44
CA VAL A 263 26.81 -0.63 -1.39
C VAL A 263 27.56 -0.76 -0.06
N ILE A 264 27.96 -1.97 0.32
CA ILE A 264 28.73 -2.22 1.56
C ILE A 264 30.05 -1.45 1.56
N LYS A 265 30.76 -1.40 0.42
CA LYS A 265 32.00 -0.63 0.30
C LYS A 265 31.74 0.86 0.56
N GLU A 266 30.73 1.44 -0.07
CA GLU A 266 30.39 2.86 0.13
C GLU A 266 29.95 3.14 1.58
N MET A 267 29.19 2.24 2.21
CA MET A 267 28.78 2.37 3.61
C MET A 267 29.97 2.35 4.58
N LYS A 268 30.97 1.48 4.33
CA LYS A 268 32.22 1.43 5.12
C LYS A 268 33.06 2.69 4.96
N GLU A 269 33.19 3.20 3.74
CA GLU A 269 33.87 4.49 3.47
C GLU A 269 33.21 5.66 4.22
N ARG A 270 31.91 5.53 4.54
CA ARG A 270 31.12 6.50 5.31
C ARG A 270 31.05 6.21 6.81
N LEU A 271 31.71 5.15 7.29
CA LEU A 271 31.69 4.71 8.70
C LEU A 271 30.28 4.43 9.24
N TRP A 272 29.35 3.99 8.38
CA TRP A 272 28.01 3.58 8.81
C TRP A 272 27.97 2.15 9.33
N VAL A 273 28.88 1.30 8.84
CA VAL A 273 29.06 -0.12 9.17
C VAL A 273 30.55 -0.45 9.18
#